data_AF-A0A920UI16-F1
#
_entry.id   AF-A0A920UI16-F1
#
_cell.length_a   1.000
_cell.length_b   1.000
_cell.length_c   1.000
_cell.angle_alpha   90.00
_cell.angle_beta   90.00
_cell.angle_gamma   90.00
#
_symmetry.space_group_name_H-M   'P 1'
#
loop_
_entity.id
_entity.type
_entity.pdbx_description
1 polymer ?
#
loop_
_entity_poly.entity_id
_entity_poly.type
_entity_poly.pdbx_seq_one_letter_code
_entity_poly.pdbx_strand_id
1 'polypeptide(L)'
;MLVAFATFVGLSGDDIPKTIFSICIGLVFSAVGLDIMSGEPRLVFFDIIGFMHGINFLVLAIGIYGIGEMMWTIETNRGDSAMSKPVLTLNGFLDSLRDMGRTWIAWMTGSFLGFFVGILPAAGATPGFIDGLWSSKNDLLKIQIISERERSRE
;
A
#
# COMPACT_ATOMS: atom_id res chain seq x y z
N MET A 1 9.85 3.20 19.42
CA MET A 1 9.12 1.93 19.18
C MET A 1 7.73 1.95 19.80
N LEU A 2 7.58 2.13 21.11
CA LEU A 2 6.26 2.17 21.77
C LEU A 2 5.29 3.21 21.18
N VAL A 3 5.76 4.44 20.95
CA VAL A 3 4.97 5.51 20.31
C VAL A 3 4.55 5.13 18.88
N ALA A 4 5.42 4.46 18.11
CA ALA A 4 5.12 4.04 16.75
C ALA A 4 3.99 2.99 16.71
N PHE A 5 4.04 1.99 17.60
CA PHE A 5 2.96 1.01 17.71
C PHE A 5 1.65 1.64 18.22
N ALA A 6 1.72 2.59 19.15
CA ALA A 6 0.55 3.32 19.62
C ALA A 6 -0.13 4.12 18.49
N THR A 7 0.65 4.78 17.63
CA THR A 7 0.11 5.48 16.45
C THR A 7 -0.49 4.50 15.43
N PHE A 8 0.14 3.34 15.21
CA PHE A 8 -0.38 2.32 14.29
C PHE A 8 -1.73 1.76 14.73
N VAL A 9 -1.87 1.50 16.03
CA VAL A 9 -3.15 1.06 16.61
C VAL A 9 -4.19 2.17 16.55
N GLY A 10 -3.80 3.43 16.79
CA GLY A 10 -4.70 4.58 16.72
C GLY A 10 -5.18 4.93 15.30
N LEU A 11 -4.43 4.56 14.26
CA LEU A 11 -4.80 4.73 12.85
C LEU A 11 -5.65 3.59 12.29
N SER A 12 -5.61 2.42 12.94
CA SER A 12 -6.31 1.24 12.45
C SER A 12 -7.76 1.28 12.95
N GLY A 13 -8.69 1.59 12.05
CA GLY A 13 -10.09 1.92 12.34
C GLY A 13 -10.89 0.84 13.10
N ASP A 14 -11.66 0.02 12.35
CA ASP A 14 -12.76 -0.77 12.93
C ASP A 14 -12.32 -1.98 13.77
N ASP A 15 -11.13 -2.55 13.53
CA ASP A 15 -10.69 -3.80 14.17
C ASP A 15 -9.31 -3.69 14.85
N ILE A 16 -9.31 -3.09 16.03
CA ILE A 16 -8.15 -3.03 16.94
C ILE A 16 -7.51 -4.41 17.21
N PRO A 17 -8.27 -5.48 17.55
CA PRO A 17 -7.64 -6.77 17.86
C PRO A 17 -6.92 -7.40 16.67
N LYS A 18 -7.44 -7.25 15.44
CA LYS A 18 -6.79 -7.73 14.22
C LYS A 18 -5.47 -7.00 13.98
N THR A 19 -5.43 -5.70 14.29
CA THR A 19 -4.25 -4.85 14.15
C THR A 19 -3.15 -5.28 15.10
N ILE A 20 -3.48 -5.47 16.38
CA ILE A 20 -2.51 -5.92 17.39
C ILE A 20 -1.95 -7.30 17.00
N PHE A 21 -2.81 -8.21 16.55
CA PHE A 21 -2.39 -9.53 16.10
C PHE A 21 -1.41 -9.48 14.91
N SER A 22 -1.71 -8.63 13.91
CA SER A 22 -0.82 -8.41 12.77
C SER A 22 0.54 -7.84 13.17
N ILE A 23 0.56 -6.86 14.08
CA ILE A 23 1.80 -6.26 14.62
C ILE A 23 2.64 -7.32 15.36
N CYS A 24 2.01 -8.14 16.21
CA CYS A 24 2.71 -9.21 16.93
C CYS A 24 3.34 -10.22 15.96
N ILE A 25 2.62 -10.62 14.91
CA ILE A 25 3.16 -11.52 13.88
C ILE A 25 4.37 -10.90 13.17
N GLY A 26 4.27 -9.63 12.77
CA GLY A 26 5.38 -8.91 12.13
C GLY A 26 6.62 -8.83 13.03
N LEU A 27 6.43 -8.59 14.33
CA LEU A 27 7.52 -8.55 15.32
C LEU A 27 8.23 -9.89 15.46
N VAL A 28 7.48 -11.00 15.45
CA VAL A 28 8.07 -12.35 15.51
C VAL A 28 8.95 -12.61 14.28
N PHE A 29 8.47 -12.28 13.07
CA PHE A 29 9.27 -12.45 11.85
C PHE A 29 10.49 -11.53 11.80
N SER A 30 10.38 -10.32 12.33
CA SER A 30 11.51 -9.38 12.41
C SER A 30 12.60 -9.83 13.39
N ALA A 31 12.26 -10.67 14.37
CA ALA A 31 13.20 -11.16 15.38
C ALA A 31 14.00 -12.40 14.92
N VAL A 32 13.72 -12.95 13.74
CA VAL A 32 14.45 -14.06 13.14
C VAL A 32 15.81 -13.59 12.61
N GLY A 33 16.90 -14.19 13.09
CA GLY A 33 18.25 -13.92 12.60
C GLY A 33 19.30 -14.00 13.70
N LEU A 34 20.51 -13.51 13.40
CA LEU A 34 21.57 -13.37 14.40
C LEU A 34 21.45 -12.04 15.15
N ASP A 35 21.68 -12.08 16.47
CA ASP A 35 21.90 -10.86 17.22
C ASP A 35 23.27 -10.26 16.90
N ILE A 36 23.30 -9.00 16.46
CA ILE A 36 24.53 -8.30 16.09
C ILE A 36 25.49 -8.07 17.27
N MET A 37 24.97 -8.09 18.51
CA MET A 37 25.76 -7.83 19.72
C MET A 37 26.25 -9.13 20.37
N SER A 38 25.38 -10.12 20.59
CA SER A 38 25.77 -11.38 21.23
C SER A 38 26.28 -12.45 20.25
N GLY A 39 25.98 -12.33 18.96
CA GLY A 39 26.25 -13.37 17.97
C GLY A 39 25.41 -14.64 18.16
N GLU A 40 24.44 -14.63 19.06
CA GLU A 40 23.56 -15.77 19.30
C GLU A 40 22.45 -15.83 18.24
N PRO A 41 22.12 -17.03 17.71
CA PRO A 41 20.95 -17.22 16.86
C PRO A 41 19.63 -16.99 17.61
N ARG A 42 18.81 -16.05 17.12
CA ARG A 42 17.44 -15.80 17.58
C ARG A 42 16.43 -16.34 16.58
N LEU A 43 15.54 -17.21 17.06
CA LEU A 43 14.45 -17.81 16.27
C LEU A 43 14.92 -18.46 14.94
N VAL A 44 16.08 -19.12 14.96
CA VAL A 44 16.56 -19.90 13.81
C VAL A 44 15.81 -21.23 13.79
N PHE A 45 14.85 -21.35 12.88
CA PHE A 45 14.09 -22.58 12.71
C PHE A 45 14.99 -23.72 12.20
N PHE A 46 14.98 -24.85 12.90
CA PHE A 46 15.68 -26.09 12.51
C PHE A 46 17.20 -25.98 12.27
N ASP A 47 17.87 -24.98 12.87
CA ASP A 47 19.32 -24.73 12.72
C ASP A 47 19.77 -24.56 11.25
N ILE A 48 18.87 -24.08 10.39
CA ILE A 48 19.15 -23.91 8.96
C ILE A 48 19.97 -22.64 8.78
N ILE A 49 21.16 -22.79 8.18
CA ILE A 49 22.14 -21.71 7.92
C ILE A 49 21.51 -20.51 7.17
N GLY A 50 20.51 -20.76 6.32
CA GLY A 50 19.79 -19.72 5.57
C GLY A 50 19.08 -18.67 6.46
N PHE A 51 18.63 -19.04 7.65
CA PHE A 51 17.95 -18.11 8.57
C PHE A 51 18.92 -17.28 9.42
N MET A 52 20.23 -17.54 9.39
CA MET A 52 21.22 -16.72 10.12
C MET A 52 21.26 -15.28 9.62
N HIS A 53 20.97 -15.06 8.34
CA HIS A 53 20.87 -13.73 7.72
C HIS A 53 19.51 -13.04 7.99
N GLY A 54 18.61 -13.71 8.72
CA GLY A 54 17.25 -13.26 8.94
C GLY A 54 16.37 -13.34 7.70
N ILE A 55 15.11 -12.89 7.84
CA ILE A 55 14.16 -12.85 6.74
C ILE A 55 14.31 -11.51 6.02
N ASN A 56 14.57 -11.55 4.71
CA ASN A 56 14.65 -10.33 3.91
C ASN A 56 13.28 -9.66 3.81
N PHE A 57 13.20 -8.38 4.19
CA PHE A 57 11.95 -7.61 4.19
C PHE A 57 11.24 -7.62 2.83
N LEU A 58 11.99 -7.54 1.73
CA LEU A 58 11.43 -7.54 0.38
C LEU A 58 10.73 -8.87 0.07
N VAL A 59 11.37 -9.99 0.43
CA VAL A 59 10.82 -11.33 0.23
C VAL A 59 9.54 -11.52 1.05
N LEU A 60 9.55 -11.06 2.31
CA LEU A 60 8.39 -11.10 3.19
C LEU A 60 7.23 -10.26 2.62
N ALA A 61 7.50 -9.03 2.18
CA ALA A 61 6.50 -8.10 1.66
C ALA A 61 5.83 -8.64 0.39
N ILE A 62 6.62 -9.11 -0.58
CA ILE A 62 6.08 -9.68 -1.83
C ILE A 62 5.31 -10.97 -1.55
N GLY A 63 5.80 -11.82 -0.63
CA GLY A 63 5.13 -13.07 -0.27
C GLY A 63 3.76 -12.86 0.36
N ILE A 64 3.67 -11.99 1.37
CA ILE A 64 2.39 -11.69 2.04
C ILE A 64 1.40 -11.02 1.08
N TYR A 65 1.87 -10.08 0.25
CA TYR A 65 1.05 -9.45 -0.78
C TYR A 65 0.47 -10.48 -1.76
N GLY A 66 1.32 -11.38 -2.27
CA GLY A 66 0.89 -12.44 -3.18
C GLY A 66 -0.16 -13.38 -2.58
N ILE A 67 -0.01 -13.75 -1.30
CA ILE A 67 -1.00 -14.59 -0.60
C ILE A 67 -2.34 -13.84 -0.48
N GLY A 68 -2.31 -12.54 -0.14
CA GLY A 68 -3.50 -11.71 -0.05
C GLY A 68 -4.26 -11.61 -1.37
N GLU A 69 -3.56 -11.29 -2.46
CA GLU A 69 -4.13 -11.21 -3.81
C GLU A 69 -4.67 -12.56 -4.29
N MET A 70 -3.98 -13.67 -4.00
CA MET A 70 -4.46 -15.01 -4.33
C MET A 70 -5.76 -15.35 -3.59
N MET A 71 -5.82 -15.09 -2.28
CA MET A 71 -7.06 -15.31 -1.52
C MET A 71 -8.20 -14.43 -2.02
N TRP A 72 -7.93 -13.15 -2.32
CA TRP A 72 -8.92 -12.24 -2.90
C TRP A 72 -9.43 -12.73 -4.26
N THR A 73 -8.51 -13.19 -5.12
CA THR A 73 -8.82 -13.74 -6.44
C THR A 73 -9.69 -14.98 -6.34
N ILE A 74 -9.40 -15.88 -5.39
CA ILE A 74 -10.20 -17.09 -5.16
C ILE A 74 -11.62 -16.73 -4.69
N GLU A 75 -11.75 -15.75 -3.79
CA GLU A 75 -13.04 -15.29 -3.29
C GLU A 75 -13.87 -14.61 -4.38
N THR A 76 -13.25 -13.72 -5.17
CA THR A 76 -13.89 -13.04 -6.31
C THR A 76 -14.34 -14.05 -7.38
N ASN A 77 -13.51 -15.04 -7.71
CA ASN A 77 -13.83 -16.01 -8.75
C ASN A 77 -14.79 -17.12 -8.28
N ARG A 78 -15.04 -17.23 -6.97
CA ARG A 78 -15.99 -18.21 -6.41
C ARG A 78 -17.45 -17.90 -6.76
N GLY A 79 -17.78 -16.64 -7.06
CA GLY A 79 -19.11 -16.21 -7.48
C GLY A 79 -19.42 -16.44 -8.97
N ASP A 80 -18.40 -16.66 -9.80
CA ASP A 80 -18.53 -16.70 -11.26
C ASP A 80 -18.24 -18.11 -11.80
N SER A 81 -19.06 -19.07 -11.40
CA SER A 81 -19.15 -20.38 -12.09
C SER A 81 -19.77 -20.26 -13.50
N ALA A 82 -19.98 -19.04 -13.99
CA ALA A 82 -20.32 -18.70 -15.36
C ALA A 82 -19.12 -18.19 -16.17
N MET A 83 -17.88 -18.62 -15.85
CA MET A 83 -16.81 -18.70 -16.86
C MET A 83 -17.25 -19.70 -17.93
N SER A 84 -18.09 -19.20 -18.84
CA SER A 84 -18.22 -19.67 -20.21
C SER A 84 -16.81 -19.99 -20.67
N LYS A 85 -16.59 -21.29 -20.94
CA LYS A 85 -15.37 -21.85 -21.50
C LYS A 85 -14.70 -20.78 -22.38
N PRO A 86 -13.48 -20.32 -22.08
CA PRO A 86 -12.79 -19.43 -23.00
C PRO A 86 -12.58 -20.24 -24.27
N VAL A 87 -13.46 -20.02 -25.25
CA VAL A 87 -13.22 -20.43 -26.62
C VAL A 87 -12.08 -19.52 -27.05
N LEU A 88 -10.85 -19.99 -26.82
CA LEU A 88 -9.60 -19.35 -27.23
C LEU A 88 -9.61 -19.27 -28.76
N THR A 89 -10.33 -18.28 -29.27
CA THR A 89 -10.37 -17.92 -30.68
C THR A 89 -9.18 -17.01 -30.92
N LEU A 90 -8.39 -17.28 -31.97
CA LEU A 90 -7.22 -16.46 -32.35
C LEU A 90 -7.55 -14.96 -32.44
N ASN A 91 -8.79 -14.61 -32.78
CA ASN A 91 -9.29 -13.24 -32.79
C ASN A 91 -9.35 -12.59 -31.40
N GLY A 92 -9.73 -13.33 -30.35
CA GLY A 92 -9.75 -12.83 -28.97
C GLY A 92 -8.34 -12.58 -28.39
N PHE A 93 -7.35 -13.33 -28.85
CA PHE A 93 -5.94 -13.11 -28.50
C PHE A 93 -5.38 -11.84 -29.16
N LEU A 94 -5.71 -11.62 -30.44
CA LEU A 94 -5.35 -10.40 -31.16
C LEU A 94 -6.02 -9.15 -30.58
N ASP A 95 -7.30 -9.24 -30.21
CA ASP A 95 -8.00 -8.14 -29.54
C ASP A 95 -7.43 -7.85 -28.15
N SER A 96 -7.10 -8.89 -27.37
CA SER A 96 -6.44 -8.73 -26.06
C SER A 96 -5.05 -8.10 -26.17
N LEU A 97 -4.25 -8.45 -27.19
CA LEU A 97 -2.97 -7.80 -27.48
C LEU A 97 -3.13 -6.32 -27.86
N ARG A 98 -4.18 -5.99 -28.61
CA ARG A 98 -4.48 -4.60 -28.97
C ARG A 98 -4.89 -3.76 -27.75
N ASP A 99 -5.67 -4.34 -26.85
CA ASP A 99 -6.07 -3.71 -25.58
C ASP A 99 -4.89 -3.54 -24.61
N MET A 100 -3.95 -4.48 -24.61
CA MET A 100 -2.71 -4.36 -23.85
C MET A 100 -1.86 -3.17 -24.34
N GLY A 101 -1.76 -2.98 -25.66
CA GLY A 101 -1.11 -1.81 -26.25
C GLY A 101 -1.81 -0.49 -25.93
N ARG A 102 -3.15 -0.49 -25.87
CA ARG A 102 -3.96 0.69 -25.52
C ARG A 102 -3.78 1.14 -24.06
N THR A 103 -3.50 0.21 -23.17
CA THR A 103 -3.31 0.48 -21.73
C THR A 103 -1.86 0.82 -21.36
N TRP A 104 -0.92 0.69 -22.32
CA TRP A 104 0.50 0.94 -22.09
C TRP A 104 0.82 2.37 -21.61
N ILE A 105 0.06 3.37 -22.07
CA ILE A 105 0.21 4.75 -21.61
C ILE A 105 -0.13 4.86 -20.12
N ALA A 106 -1.20 4.20 -19.66
CA ALA A 106 -1.58 4.21 -18.24
C ALA A 106 -0.49 3.57 -17.37
N TRP A 107 0.11 2.46 -17.82
CA TRP A 107 1.24 1.83 -17.13
C TRP A 107 2.46 2.74 -17.07
N MET A 108 2.85 3.36 -18.19
CA MET A 108 3.99 4.28 -18.20
C MET A 108 3.76 5.49 -17.29
N THR A 109 2.54 6.03 -17.28
CA THR A 109 2.21 7.21 -16.47
C THR A 109 2.21 6.83 -14.99
N GLY A 110 1.69 5.65 -14.63
CA GLY A 110 1.75 5.11 -13.27
C GLY A 110 3.18 4.85 -12.79
N SER A 111 4.03 4.24 -13.63
CA SER A 111 5.45 4.01 -13.31
C SER A 111 6.24 5.31 -13.20
N PHE A 112 5.97 6.29 -14.07
CA PHE A 112 6.64 7.59 -14.04
C PHE A 112 6.24 8.37 -12.78
N LEU A 113 4.94 8.46 -12.50
CA LEU A 113 4.45 9.13 -11.29
C LEU A 113 4.96 8.43 -10.02
N GLY A 114 4.94 7.09 -10.00
CA GLY A 114 5.49 6.29 -8.91
C GLY A 114 6.99 6.48 -8.71
N PHE A 115 7.76 6.59 -9.79
CA PHE A 115 9.20 6.87 -9.74
C PHE A 115 9.48 8.26 -9.16
N PHE A 116 8.80 9.30 -9.65
CA PHE A 116 8.98 10.67 -9.13
C PHE A 116 8.54 10.81 -7.68
N VAL A 117 7.43 10.17 -7.30
CA VAL A 117 6.98 10.12 -5.90
C VAL A 117 7.96 9.34 -5.03
N GLY A 118 8.49 8.22 -5.53
CA GLY A 118 9.44 7.37 -4.82
C GLY A 118 10.83 7.99 -4.63
N ILE A 119 11.27 8.86 -5.55
CA ILE A 119 12.58 9.52 -5.47
C ILE A 119 12.57 10.74 -4.52
N LEU A 120 11.40 11.26 -4.16
CA LEU A 120 11.27 12.42 -3.27
C LEU A 120 11.19 11.96 -1.80
N PRO A 121 12.24 12.14 -0.98
CA PRO A 121 12.13 11.90 0.44
C PRO A 121 11.20 12.97 1.04
N ALA A 122 10.12 12.54 1.68
CA ALA A 122 9.12 13.34 2.41
C ALA A 122 7.98 14.04 1.63
N ALA A 123 7.82 13.85 0.31
CA ALA A 123 6.72 14.46 -0.45
C ALA A 123 5.55 13.51 -0.78
N GLY A 124 5.73 12.20 -0.64
CA GLY A 124 4.84 11.22 -1.28
C GLY A 124 3.47 10.97 -0.64
N ALA A 125 3.24 11.39 0.62
CA ALA A 125 1.99 11.05 1.31
C ALA A 125 1.71 11.93 2.54
N THR A 126 2.22 13.16 2.60
CA THR A 126 2.08 13.97 3.82
C THR A 126 0.64 14.49 3.93
N PRO A 127 -0.12 14.15 4.99
CA PRO A 127 -1.44 14.74 5.24
C PRO A 127 -1.37 16.27 5.41
N GLY A 128 -0.17 16.83 5.62
CA GLY A 128 0.04 18.28 5.67
C GLY A 128 -0.14 19.00 4.33
N PHE A 129 0.10 18.35 3.18
CA PHE A 129 -0.12 19.01 1.87
C PHE A 129 -1.61 19.19 1.57
N ILE A 130 -2.41 18.14 1.81
CA ILE A 130 -3.87 18.21 1.70
C ILE A 130 -4.48 19.17 2.74
N ASP A 131 -3.98 19.18 3.98
CA ASP A 131 -4.44 20.12 5.02
C ASP A 131 -4.08 21.59 4.68
N GLY A 132 -2.87 21.83 4.16
CA GLY A 132 -2.46 23.16 3.71
C GLY A 132 -3.28 23.71 2.55
N LEU A 133 -3.63 22.86 1.57
CA LEU A 133 -4.53 23.23 0.48
C LEU A 133 -5.96 23.51 0.99
N TRP A 134 -6.45 22.73 1.95
CA TRP A 134 -7.78 22.91 2.52
C TRP A 134 -7.87 24.20 3.35
N SER A 135 -6.83 24.48 4.16
CA SER A 135 -6.69 25.71 4.93
C SER A 135 -6.64 26.95 4.04
N SER A 136 -5.84 26.92 2.95
CA SER A 136 -5.77 28.03 1.99
C SER A 136 -7.10 28.29 1.28
N LYS A 137 -7.85 27.23 0.92
CA LYS A 137 -9.17 27.38 0.30
C LYS A 137 -10.20 28.01 1.24
N ASN A 138 -10.13 27.68 2.53
CA ASN A 138 -11.05 28.20 3.55
C ASN A 138 -10.83 29.70 3.82
N ASP A 139 -9.57 30.17 3.74
CA ASP A 139 -9.24 31.59 3.88
C ASP A 139 -9.66 32.42 2.66
N LEU A 140 -9.52 31.87 1.45
CA LEU A 140 -10.00 32.53 0.23
C LEU A 140 -11.52 32.68 0.21
N LEU A 141 -12.27 31.67 0.69
CA LEU A 141 -13.72 31.75 0.82
C LEU A 141 -14.17 32.83 1.81
N LYS A 142 -13.45 33.01 2.92
CA LYS A 142 -13.74 34.10 3.87
C LYS A 142 -13.53 35.48 3.25
N ILE A 143 -12.43 35.68 2.50
CA ILE A 143 -12.13 36.95 1.84
C ILE A 143 -13.18 37.27 0.78
N GLN A 144 -13.62 36.27 0.01
CA GLN A 144 -14.64 36.47 -1.01
C GLN A 144 -16.01 36.83 -0.41
N ILE A 145 -16.41 36.19 0.69
CA ILE A 145 -17.65 36.51 1.42
C ILE A 145 -17.60 37.94 1.99
N ILE A 146 -16.44 38.37 2.50
CA ILE A 146 -16.27 39.75 3.02
C ILE A 146 -16.36 40.76 1.88
N SER A 147 -15.70 40.48 0.74
CA SER A 147 -15.75 41.34 -0.45
C SER A 147 -17.16 41.45 -1.05
N GLU A 148 -17.93 40.35 -1.09
CA GLU A 148 -19.33 40.37 -1.54
C GLU A 148 -20.25 41.12 -0.57
N ARG A 149 -19.99 41.05 0.74
CA ARG A 149 -20.71 41.83 1.74
C ARG A 149 -20.42 43.33 1.68
N GLU A 150 -19.21 43.72 1.29
CA GLU A 150 -18.88 45.14 1.10
C GLU A 150 -19.50 45.69 -0.18
N ARG A 151 -19.47 44.92 -1.27
CA ARG A 151 -20.10 45.31 -2.55
C ARG A 151 -21.63 45.38 -2.47
N SER A 152 -22.27 44.63 -1.57
CA SER A 152 -23.72 44.69 -1.33
C SER A 152 -24.14 45.81 -0.37
N ARG A 153 -23.19 46.54 0.24
CA ARG A 153 -23.45 47.68 1.12
C ARG A 153 -23.21 49.05 0.47
N GLU A 154 -22.72 49.06 -0.77
CA GLU A 154 -22.71 50.21 -1.69
C GLU A 154 -23.95 50.19 -2.59
#